data_AF-A0A2D6A9J8-F1
#
_entry.id   AF-A0A2D6A9J8-F1
#
_cell.length_a   1.000
_cell.length_b   1.000
_cell.length_c   1.000
_cell.angle_alpha   90.00
_cell.angle_beta   90.00
_cell.angle_gamma   90.00
#
_symmetry.space_group_name_H-M   'P 1'
#
loop_
_entity.id
_entity.type
_entity.pdbx_description
1 polymer ?
#
loop_
_entity_poly.entity_id
_entity_poly.type
_entity_poly.pdbx_seq_one_letter_code
_entity_poly.pdbx_strand_id
1 'polypeptide(L)'
;GARSTGLVLQMSAADDKLHLHAGAFNTDTAGGLGLSGPGGLNADNELNYTLGVRYDINGDMGDTDYSQGDLESCRDWNASIGAGIWLGNEGAHPDTDVTAFNVNGAFKGHGFHAIVGYFSHSTNEDVDPSVDDVDSSGFNLQASYQLNAGLSFGARFSSVTIDDADAITEISFVANKYLNGHGRKVQADVTIQEVDDDTSNVIFRVLATLQV
;
A
#
# COMPACT_ATOMS: atom_id res chain seq x y z
N GLY A 1 21.44 -12.38 13.48
CA GLY A 1 20.69 -11.75 12.37
C GLY A 1 19.93 -12.84 11.67
N ALA A 2 18.63 -12.94 11.93
CA ALA A 2 17.77 -13.89 11.25
C ALA A 2 17.66 -13.48 9.77
N ARG A 3 17.84 -14.44 8.86
CA ARG A 3 17.59 -14.25 7.44
C ARG A 3 16.24 -14.90 7.17
N SER A 4 15.28 -14.13 6.67
CA SER A 4 14.09 -14.72 6.06
C SER A 4 14.53 -15.54 4.84
N THR A 5 13.94 -16.72 4.68
CA THR A 5 14.18 -17.59 3.52
C THR A 5 12.86 -17.86 2.84
N GLY A 6 12.79 -17.69 1.52
CA GLY A 6 11.55 -17.85 0.78
C GLY A 6 11.76 -17.94 -0.72
N LEU A 7 10.70 -18.34 -1.41
CA LEU A 7 10.58 -18.41 -2.85
C LEU A 7 9.41 -17.53 -3.28
N VAL A 8 9.63 -16.68 -4.28
CA VAL A 8 8.57 -15.93 -4.95
C VAL A 8 8.61 -16.27 -6.42
N LEU A 9 7.46 -16.67 -6.96
CA LEU A 9 7.22 -16.88 -8.38
C LEU A 9 6.41 -15.70 -8.89
N GLN A 10 6.88 -15.12 -9.99
CA GLN A 10 6.18 -14.06 -10.72
C GLN A 10 5.98 -14.51 -12.15
N MET A 11 4.78 -14.31 -12.67
CA MET A 11 4.40 -14.66 -14.03
C MET A 11 3.67 -13.49 -14.66
N SER A 12 3.96 -13.22 -15.93
CA SER A 12 3.16 -12.34 -16.77
C SER A 12 2.55 -13.13 -17.94
N ALA A 13 1.35 -12.73 -18.35
CA ALA A 13 0.61 -13.32 -19.47
C ALA A 13 -0.27 -12.27 -20.14
N ALA A 14 -0.92 -12.65 -21.24
CA ALA A 14 -1.82 -11.78 -22.00
C ALA A 14 -1.18 -10.45 -22.43
N ASP A 15 -0.03 -10.54 -23.12
CA ASP A 15 0.77 -9.39 -23.57
C ASP A 15 1.15 -8.46 -22.41
N ASP A 16 1.66 -9.05 -21.32
CA ASP A 16 2.05 -8.36 -20.08
C ASP A 16 0.93 -7.55 -19.41
N LYS A 17 -0.33 -7.95 -19.62
CA LYS A 17 -1.48 -7.35 -18.94
C LYS A 17 -1.90 -8.12 -17.71
N LEU A 18 -1.67 -9.43 -17.67
CA LEU A 18 -2.02 -10.26 -16.52
C LEU A 18 -0.75 -10.60 -15.76
N HIS A 19 -0.67 -10.17 -14.50
CA HIS A 19 0.44 -10.49 -13.61
C HIS A 19 -0.07 -11.37 -12.48
N LEU A 20 0.64 -12.47 -12.21
CA LEU A 20 0.40 -13.36 -11.10
C LEU A 20 1.66 -13.40 -10.25
N HIS A 21 1.50 -13.31 -8.93
CA HIS A 21 2.57 -13.58 -8.00
C HIS A 21 2.10 -14.59 -6.95
N ALA A 22 2.97 -15.54 -6.65
CA ALA A 22 2.77 -16.48 -5.57
C ALA A 22 4.09 -16.64 -4.82
N GLY A 23 4.05 -16.69 -3.50
CA GLY A 23 5.26 -16.83 -2.70
C GLY A 23 5.04 -17.65 -1.44
N ALA A 24 6.11 -18.28 -0.98
CA ALA A 24 6.19 -18.94 0.31
C ALA A 24 7.46 -18.50 1.03
N PHE A 25 7.36 -18.11 2.29
CA PHE A 25 8.48 -17.58 3.05
C PHE A 25 8.39 -17.90 4.54
N ASN A 26 9.54 -18.19 5.12
CA ASN A 26 9.74 -18.34 6.55
C ASN A 26 10.26 -17.01 7.09
N THR A 27 9.35 -16.18 7.60
CA THR A 27 9.63 -14.90 8.29
C THR A 27 8.72 -14.79 9.50
N ASP A 28 9.19 -14.09 10.53
CA ASP A 28 8.37 -13.65 11.65
C ASP A 28 7.58 -12.39 11.25
N THR A 29 6.32 -12.34 11.66
CA THR A 29 5.27 -11.39 11.27
C THR A 29 5.10 -10.21 12.22
N ALA A 30 5.89 -10.13 13.31
CA ALA A 30 5.87 -9.02 14.28
C ALA A 30 6.20 -7.60 13.75
N GLY A 31 6.23 -7.38 12.42
CA GLY A 31 6.51 -6.10 11.76
C GLY A 31 5.46 -5.65 10.72
N GLY A 32 4.29 -6.31 10.63
CA GLY A 32 3.28 -6.03 9.62
C GLY A 32 3.66 -6.55 8.22
N LEU A 33 2.89 -6.19 7.18
CA LEU A 33 3.02 -6.64 5.77
C LEU A 33 4.41 -6.40 5.11
N GLY A 34 5.40 -5.93 5.84
CA GLY A 34 6.80 -5.81 5.41
C GLY A 34 7.58 -7.11 5.61
N LEU A 35 8.23 -7.58 4.55
CA LEU A 35 9.16 -8.72 4.52
C LEU A 35 10.44 -8.55 5.39
N SER A 36 10.45 -7.64 6.36
CA SER A 36 11.64 -7.35 7.18
C SER A 36 11.27 -6.66 8.51
N GLY A 37 10.79 -7.43 9.48
CA GLY A 37 10.80 -7.04 10.90
C GLY A 37 12.12 -7.46 11.56
N PRO A 38 12.82 -6.58 12.33
CA PRO A 38 14.03 -6.94 13.03
C PRO A 38 13.68 -7.56 14.39
N GLY A 39 13.25 -8.81 14.41
CA GLY A 39 13.25 -9.56 15.67
C GLY A 39 12.05 -10.45 15.89
N GLY A 40 12.07 -11.59 15.24
CA GLY A 40 11.74 -12.83 15.91
C GLY A 40 12.11 -14.01 15.03
N LEU A 41 12.38 -15.13 15.68
CA LEU A 41 12.55 -16.39 15.00
C LEU A 41 11.14 -16.95 14.91
N ASN A 42 10.65 -17.27 13.72
CA ASN A 42 9.52 -18.18 13.59
C ASN A 42 9.96 -19.49 14.27
N ALA A 43 9.57 -19.66 15.54
CA ALA A 43 10.07 -20.72 16.41
C ALA A 43 9.70 -22.10 15.86
N ASP A 44 8.61 -22.15 15.09
CA ASP A 44 7.96 -23.35 14.60
C ASP A 44 8.30 -23.65 13.12
N ASN A 45 9.06 -22.78 12.46
CA ASN A 45 9.44 -22.86 11.04
C ASN A 45 8.26 -22.96 10.07
N GLU A 46 7.13 -22.35 10.40
CA GLU A 46 5.98 -22.37 9.53
C GLU A 46 6.15 -21.45 8.31
N LEU A 47 5.55 -21.84 7.19
CA LEU A 47 5.62 -21.07 5.95
C LEU A 47 4.43 -20.14 5.86
N ASN A 48 4.71 -18.86 5.61
CA ASN A 48 3.71 -17.89 5.19
C ASN A 48 3.56 -17.96 3.67
N TYR A 49 2.35 -17.72 3.17
CA TYR A 49 2.00 -17.76 1.77
C TYR A 49 1.44 -16.43 1.30
N THR A 50 1.74 -16.07 0.06
CA THR A 50 1.08 -14.95 -0.62
C THR A 50 0.64 -15.38 -2.00
N LEU A 51 -0.53 -14.90 -2.41
CA LEU A 51 -1.04 -15.04 -3.76
C LEU A 51 -1.64 -13.70 -4.18
N GLY A 52 -1.34 -13.25 -5.39
CA GLY A 52 -2.04 -12.11 -5.94
C GLY A 52 -2.05 -12.09 -7.45
N VAL A 53 -3.02 -11.34 -7.95
CA VAL A 53 -3.31 -11.16 -9.37
C VAL A 53 -3.48 -9.68 -9.64
N ARG A 54 -2.96 -9.22 -10.77
CA ARG A 54 -3.19 -7.88 -11.30
C ARG A 54 -3.52 -7.99 -12.77
N TYR A 55 -4.47 -7.18 -13.22
CA TYR A 55 -4.81 -7.01 -14.62
C TYR A 55 -4.70 -5.54 -15.03
N ASP A 56 -3.90 -5.27 -16.05
CA ASP A 56 -3.62 -3.95 -16.60
C ASP A 56 -4.45 -3.72 -17.87
N ILE A 57 -5.34 -2.75 -17.78
CA ILE A 57 -6.25 -2.32 -18.82
C ILE A 57 -5.53 -1.27 -19.68
N ASN A 58 -5.45 -1.55 -20.98
CA ASN A 58 -4.89 -0.69 -22.03
C ASN A 58 -3.37 -0.44 -21.97
N GLY A 59 -2.61 -1.39 -21.41
CA GLY A 59 -1.14 -1.39 -21.44
C GLY A 59 -0.55 -1.52 -20.05
N ASP A 60 0.71 -1.96 -19.97
CA ASP A 60 1.41 -2.23 -18.71
C ASP A 60 1.48 -0.96 -17.83
N MET A 61 1.00 -1.07 -16.60
CA MET A 61 1.16 0.00 -15.60
C MET A 61 2.62 0.14 -15.12
N GLY A 62 3.44 -0.88 -15.34
CA GLY A 62 4.82 -1.06 -14.93
C GLY A 62 5.90 -0.69 -15.94
N ASP A 63 5.56 -0.21 -17.14
CA ASP A 63 6.59 0.26 -18.06
C ASP A 63 7.16 1.61 -17.62
N THR A 64 8.29 1.49 -16.94
CA THR A 64 9.12 2.50 -16.30
C THR A 64 10.18 2.99 -17.27
N ASP A 65 9.78 3.29 -18.50
CA ASP A 65 10.49 4.30 -19.27
C ASP A 65 10.29 5.63 -18.55
N TYR A 66 11.12 5.82 -17.50
CA TYR A 66 11.39 7.08 -16.81
C TYR A 66 12.05 8.04 -17.80
N SER A 67 11.33 8.39 -18.87
CA SER A 67 11.61 9.61 -19.58
C SER A 67 11.08 10.73 -18.68
N GLN A 68 11.85 11.80 -18.53
CA GLN A 68 11.44 13.03 -17.82
C GLN A 68 10.22 13.73 -18.48
N GLY A 69 9.51 13.04 -19.38
CA GLY A 69 8.35 13.46 -20.17
C GLY A 69 6.99 13.10 -19.56
N ASP A 70 6.89 12.55 -18.35
CA ASP A 70 5.59 12.38 -17.65
C ASP A 70 4.92 13.73 -17.25
N LEU A 71 5.53 14.86 -17.61
CA LEU A 71 4.91 16.20 -17.61
C LEU A 71 4.01 16.42 -18.82
N GLU A 72 4.08 15.59 -19.85
CA GLU A 72 3.15 15.67 -20.97
C GLU A 72 1.88 14.90 -20.61
N SER A 73 0.80 15.64 -20.44
CA SER A 73 -0.58 15.15 -20.32
C SER A 73 -1.07 14.40 -21.58
N CYS A 74 -0.17 13.77 -22.35
CA CYS A 74 -0.44 13.20 -23.65
C CYS A 74 -0.49 11.65 -23.66
N ARG A 75 -0.28 10.98 -22.52
CA ARG A 75 -0.47 9.53 -22.43
C ARG A 75 -1.96 9.18 -22.41
N ASP A 76 -2.32 8.20 -23.25
CA ASP A 76 -3.59 7.50 -23.22
C ASP A 76 -3.89 6.96 -21.81
N TRP A 77 -5.17 6.73 -21.53
CA TRP A 77 -5.56 6.24 -20.22
C TRP A 77 -5.15 4.78 -20.03
N ASN A 78 -4.60 4.48 -18.86
CA ASN A 78 -4.33 3.13 -18.38
C ASN A 78 -5.06 2.95 -17.05
N ALA A 79 -5.53 1.73 -16.80
CA ALA A 79 -6.06 1.34 -15.50
C ALA A 79 -5.47 -0.01 -15.09
N SER A 80 -5.40 -0.29 -13.80
CA SER A 80 -5.12 -1.63 -13.31
C SER A 80 -6.06 -1.96 -12.17
N ILE A 81 -6.40 -3.24 -12.05
CA ILE A 81 -7.09 -3.78 -10.88
C ILE A 81 -6.30 -4.98 -10.39
N GLY A 82 -6.17 -5.12 -9.08
CA GLY A 82 -5.49 -6.25 -8.49
C GLY A 82 -6.11 -6.67 -7.18
N ALA A 83 -5.82 -7.91 -6.81
CA ALA A 83 -6.15 -8.46 -5.51
C ALA A 83 -5.01 -9.32 -5.01
N GLY A 84 -4.84 -9.35 -3.70
CA GLY A 84 -3.86 -10.17 -3.02
C GLY A 84 -4.45 -10.80 -1.78
N ILE A 85 -3.96 -11.97 -1.43
CA ILE A 85 -4.16 -12.62 -0.15
C ILE A 85 -2.78 -13.00 0.40
N TRP A 86 -2.68 -12.90 1.71
CA TRP A 86 -1.55 -13.33 2.49
C TRP A 86 -2.09 -14.17 3.66
N LEU A 87 -1.44 -15.30 3.87
CA LEU A 87 -1.75 -16.26 4.93
C LEU A 87 -0.45 -16.51 5.68
N GLY A 88 -0.47 -16.41 6.99
CA GLY A 88 0.70 -16.74 7.78
C GLY A 88 0.37 -17.03 9.22
N ASN A 89 1.39 -17.42 9.97
CA ASN A 89 1.27 -17.76 11.38
C ASN A 89 2.28 -16.94 12.20
N GLU A 90 1.81 -16.33 13.29
CA GLU A 90 2.67 -15.73 14.30
C GLU A 90 3.15 -16.81 15.29
N GLY A 91 4.33 -17.36 14.98
CA GLY A 91 5.01 -18.32 15.85
C GLY A 91 5.63 -17.66 17.08
N ALA A 92 4.81 -17.39 18.10
CA ALA A 92 5.22 -17.33 19.51
C ALA A 92 3.99 -17.33 20.43
N HIS A 93 3.49 -18.53 20.73
CA HIS A 93 2.56 -18.88 21.82
C HIS A 93 1.87 -17.67 22.51
N PRO A 94 0.59 -17.45 22.26
CA PRO A 94 -0.34 -18.33 21.54
C PRO A 94 -0.09 -18.40 20.02
N ASP A 95 -0.45 -19.54 19.42
CA ASP A 95 -0.41 -19.70 17.96
C ASP A 95 -1.55 -18.87 17.36
N THR A 96 -1.18 -17.90 16.52
CA THR A 96 -2.14 -16.96 15.93
C THR A 96 -2.09 -17.07 14.41
N ASP A 97 -3.22 -17.46 13.84
CA ASP A 97 -3.43 -17.52 12.41
C ASP A 97 -3.75 -16.12 11.88
N VAL A 98 -2.98 -15.69 10.89
CA VAL A 98 -3.10 -14.35 10.33
C VAL A 98 -3.50 -14.45 8.86
N THR A 99 -4.65 -13.84 8.54
CA THR A 99 -5.15 -13.72 7.17
C THR A 99 -5.26 -12.25 6.79
N ALA A 100 -4.64 -11.86 5.69
CA ALA A 100 -4.80 -10.53 5.13
C ALA A 100 -5.19 -10.61 3.67
N PHE A 101 -6.10 -9.75 3.22
CA PHE A 101 -6.36 -9.58 1.80
C PHE A 101 -6.46 -8.11 1.44
N ASN A 102 -6.21 -7.83 0.16
CA ASN A 102 -6.34 -6.49 -0.38
C ASN A 102 -6.94 -6.54 -1.78
N VAL A 103 -7.66 -5.48 -2.13
CA VAL A 103 -8.10 -5.19 -3.49
C VAL A 103 -7.66 -3.77 -3.80
N ASN A 104 -7.02 -3.58 -4.93
CA ASN A 104 -6.54 -2.27 -5.36
C ASN A 104 -6.93 -1.96 -6.80
N GLY A 105 -7.04 -0.67 -7.08
CA GLY A 105 -7.22 -0.13 -8.41
C GLY A 105 -6.30 1.06 -8.60
N ALA A 106 -5.76 1.20 -9.81
CA ALA A 106 -5.03 2.39 -10.20
C ALA A 106 -5.52 2.87 -11.55
N PHE A 107 -5.45 4.18 -11.77
CA PHE A 107 -5.80 4.83 -13.02
C PHE A 107 -4.79 5.95 -13.28
N LYS A 108 -4.31 6.06 -14.52
CA LYS A 108 -3.50 7.20 -14.98
C LYS A 108 -3.95 7.64 -16.36
N GLY A 109 -3.92 8.94 -16.62
CA GLY A 109 -4.20 9.49 -17.94
C GLY A 109 -4.21 11.00 -17.94
N HIS A 110 -3.63 11.62 -18.96
CA HIS A 110 -3.66 13.08 -19.18
C HIS A 110 -3.27 13.94 -17.96
N GLY A 111 -2.25 13.50 -17.21
CA GLY A 111 -1.77 14.17 -16.00
C GLY A 111 -2.58 13.86 -14.73
N PHE A 112 -3.72 13.17 -14.85
CA PHE A 112 -4.47 12.64 -13.71
C PHE A 112 -3.94 11.26 -13.31
N HIS A 113 -3.86 11.03 -12.00
CA HIS A 113 -3.53 9.74 -11.43
C HIS A 113 -4.39 9.49 -10.19
N ALA A 114 -4.95 8.29 -10.07
CA ALA A 114 -5.68 7.87 -8.89
C ALA A 114 -5.36 6.44 -8.50
N ILE A 115 -5.34 6.18 -7.19
CA ILE A 115 -5.21 4.85 -6.61
C ILE A 115 -6.31 4.70 -5.57
N VAL A 116 -6.94 3.54 -5.55
CA VAL A 116 -7.91 3.15 -4.54
C VAL A 116 -7.52 1.78 -4.00
N GLY A 117 -7.71 1.56 -2.72
CA GLY A 117 -7.38 0.31 -2.06
C GLY A 117 -8.35 0.02 -0.94
N TYR A 118 -8.70 -1.25 -0.81
CA TYR A 118 -9.30 -1.80 0.39
C TYR A 118 -8.41 -2.93 0.89
N PHE A 119 -8.27 -3.05 2.20
CA PHE A 119 -7.61 -4.16 2.84
C PHE A 119 -8.38 -4.61 4.07
N SER A 120 -8.21 -5.88 4.43
CA SER A 120 -8.65 -6.43 5.69
C SER A 120 -7.59 -7.40 6.19
N HIS A 121 -7.48 -7.47 7.49
CA HIS A 121 -6.52 -8.26 8.23
C HIS A 121 -7.22 -8.83 9.45
N SER A 122 -7.06 -10.12 9.67
CA SER A 122 -7.68 -10.88 10.75
C SER A 122 -6.59 -11.69 11.42
N THR A 123 -6.53 -11.60 12.75
CA THR A 123 -5.68 -12.44 13.60
C THR A 123 -6.59 -13.28 14.48
N ASN A 124 -6.56 -14.60 14.27
CA ASN A 124 -7.37 -15.55 15.02
C ASN A 124 -6.48 -16.34 15.97
N GLU A 125 -6.86 -16.39 17.24
CA GLU A 125 -6.10 -17.15 18.24
C GLU A 125 -6.63 -18.59 18.35
N ASP A 126 -5.79 -19.55 18.01
CA ASP A 126 -6.21 -20.96 17.91
C ASP A 126 -6.24 -21.69 19.26
N VAL A 127 -5.57 -21.16 20.29
CA VAL A 127 -5.18 -21.93 21.49
C VAL A 127 -5.83 -21.41 22.78
N ASP A 128 -6.05 -20.11 22.95
CA ASP A 128 -6.70 -19.54 24.14
C ASP A 128 -8.03 -18.87 23.79
N PRO A 129 -9.19 -19.49 24.11
CA PRO A 129 -10.50 -18.90 23.86
C PRO A 129 -10.82 -17.70 24.77
N SER A 130 -9.86 -17.25 25.61
CA SER A 130 -9.96 -16.02 26.41
C SER A 130 -9.28 -14.81 25.77
N VAL A 131 -8.62 -14.98 24.63
CA VAL A 131 -8.16 -13.88 23.79
C VAL A 131 -9.13 -13.72 22.64
N ASP A 132 -9.56 -12.48 22.42
CA ASP A 132 -10.49 -12.15 21.35
C ASP A 132 -9.75 -12.03 20.01
N ASP A 133 -10.38 -12.53 18.94
CA ASP A 133 -9.92 -12.31 17.57
C ASP A 133 -9.86 -10.80 17.29
N VAL A 134 -8.81 -10.35 16.60
CA VAL A 134 -8.67 -8.94 16.22
C VAL A 134 -8.78 -8.80 14.71
N ASP A 135 -9.90 -8.24 14.28
CA ASP A 135 -10.11 -7.85 12.89
C ASP A 135 -9.77 -6.37 12.69
N SER A 136 -9.18 -6.07 11.55
CA SER A 136 -9.03 -4.70 11.08
C SER A 136 -9.31 -4.61 9.59
N SER A 137 -9.82 -3.47 9.17
CA SER A 137 -9.99 -3.17 7.76
C SER A 137 -9.73 -1.71 7.48
N GLY A 138 -9.40 -1.43 6.23
CA GLY A 138 -9.16 -0.06 5.85
C GLY A 138 -9.38 0.17 4.38
N PHE A 139 -9.63 1.44 4.09
CA PHE A 139 -9.84 1.96 2.76
C PHE A 139 -8.90 3.13 2.54
N ASN A 140 -8.33 3.22 1.34
CA ASN A 140 -7.61 4.40 0.90
C ASN A 140 -8.06 4.82 -0.51
N LEU A 141 -8.03 6.12 -0.74
CA LEU A 141 -8.24 6.74 -2.03
C LEU A 141 -7.26 7.90 -2.15
N GLN A 142 -6.46 7.92 -3.19
CA GLN A 142 -5.61 9.05 -3.53
C GLN A 142 -5.86 9.44 -4.96
N ALA A 143 -5.94 10.74 -5.22
CA ALA A 143 -5.99 11.29 -6.57
C ALA A 143 -5.07 12.50 -6.67
N SER A 144 -4.48 12.70 -7.84
CA SER A 144 -3.63 13.85 -8.12
C SER A 144 -3.73 14.27 -9.58
N TYR A 145 -3.42 15.54 -9.83
CA TYR A 145 -3.35 16.12 -11.16
C TYR A 145 -2.06 16.91 -11.33
N GLN A 146 -1.31 16.59 -12.37
CA GLN A 146 -0.09 17.27 -12.78
C GLN A 146 -0.44 18.32 -13.84
N LEU A 147 -0.17 19.59 -13.52
CA LEU A 147 -0.23 20.70 -14.46
C LEU A 147 1.11 20.84 -15.19
N ASN A 148 1.04 21.53 -16.32
CA ASN A 148 2.21 22.02 -17.03
C ASN A 148 3.10 22.88 -16.10
N ALA A 149 4.39 22.94 -16.42
CA ALA A 149 5.41 23.63 -15.62
C ALA A 149 5.67 23.02 -14.23
N GLY A 150 5.37 21.74 -14.02
CA GLY A 150 5.79 21.01 -12.82
C GLY A 150 5.01 21.34 -11.55
N LEU A 151 3.80 21.89 -11.65
CA LEU A 151 2.92 22.08 -10.49
C LEU A 151 1.95 20.89 -10.40
N SER A 152 1.75 20.31 -9.22
CA SER A 152 0.76 19.25 -9.03
C SER A 152 -0.07 19.45 -7.77
N PHE A 153 -1.29 18.95 -7.81
CA PHE A 153 -2.20 18.96 -6.67
C PHE A 153 -2.71 17.54 -6.43
N GLY A 154 -2.98 17.20 -5.19
CA GLY A 154 -3.59 15.92 -4.86
C GLY A 154 -4.37 15.97 -3.58
N ALA A 155 -5.21 14.95 -3.43
CA ALA A 155 -5.91 14.66 -2.20
C ALA A 155 -5.76 13.18 -1.86
N ARG A 156 -5.76 12.86 -0.58
CA ARG A 156 -5.79 11.50 -0.06
C ARG A 156 -6.88 11.41 0.99
N PHE A 157 -7.67 10.36 0.93
CA PHE A 157 -8.54 9.92 1.99
C PHE A 157 -8.08 8.53 2.45
N SER A 158 -8.07 8.29 3.75
CA SER A 158 -7.89 6.95 4.29
C SER A 158 -8.72 6.77 5.55
N SER A 159 -9.23 5.57 5.75
CA SER A 159 -9.94 5.18 6.96
C SER A 159 -9.47 3.79 7.38
N VAL A 160 -9.26 3.59 8.66
CA VAL A 160 -8.88 2.31 9.26
C VAL A 160 -9.78 2.08 10.48
N THR A 161 -10.35 0.88 10.55
CA THR A 161 -11.13 0.39 11.69
C THR A 161 -10.43 -0.85 12.22
N ILE A 162 -10.35 -0.96 13.54
CA ILE A 162 -9.83 -2.11 14.26
C ILE A 162 -10.90 -2.48 15.28
N ASP A 163 -11.22 -3.76 15.40
CA ASP A 163 -12.19 -4.23 16.38
C ASP A 163 -11.72 -3.85 17.79
N ASP A 164 -12.67 -3.40 18.62
CA ASP A 164 -12.45 -2.89 19.97
C ASP A 164 -11.46 -1.71 20.09
N ALA A 165 -11.21 -0.97 19.00
CA ALA A 165 -10.46 0.27 19.02
C ALA A 165 -11.09 1.39 18.18
N ASP A 166 -10.66 2.62 18.45
CA ASP A 166 -11.15 3.81 17.77
C ASP A 166 -10.83 3.80 16.27
N ALA A 167 -11.81 4.09 15.43
CA ALA A 167 -11.59 4.25 14.00
C ALA A 167 -10.80 5.55 13.72
N ILE A 168 -9.87 5.47 12.78
CA ILE A 168 -9.05 6.63 12.36
C ILE A 168 -9.40 6.97 10.92
N THR A 169 -9.78 8.23 10.69
CA THR A 169 -10.00 8.77 9.34
C THR A 169 -9.07 9.94 9.07
N GLU A 170 -8.46 9.97 7.89
CA GLU A 170 -7.57 11.05 7.45
C GLU A 170 -7.99 11.58 6.08
N ILE A 171 -8.00 12.90 5.95
CA ILE A 171 -8.04 13.59 4.66
C ILE A 171 -6.84 14.53 4.54
N SER A 172 -6.07 14.37 3.47
CA SER A 172 -4.90 15.20 3.17
C SER A 172 -5.08 15.92 1.84
N PHE A 173 -4.65 17.17 1.77
CA PHE A 173 -4.48 17.93 0.53
C PHE A 173 -3.02 18.29 0.36
N VAL A 174 -2.48 18.11 -0.85
CA VAL A 174 -1.07 18.36 -1.17
C VAL A 174 -0.93 19.21 -2.41
N ALA A 175 0.02 20.13 -2.39
CA ALA A 175 0.51 20.84 -3.55
C ALA A 175 2.02 20.61 -3.70
N ASN A 176 2.48 20.26 -4.90
CA ASN A 176 3.89 20.08 -5.22
C ASN A 176 4.32 21.03 -6.33
N LYS A 177 5.54 21.54 -6.23
CA LYS A 177 6.24 22.22 -7.33
C LYS A 177 7.57 21.51 -7.59
N TYR A 178 7.67 20.91 -8.77
CA TYR A 178 8.90 20.37 -9.32
C TYR A 178 9.68 21.48 -10.01
N LEU A 179 10.99 21.51 -9.76
CA LEU A 179 11.95 22.43 -10.35
C LEU A 179 13.07 21.60 -11.01
N ASN A 180 13.64 22.12 -12.10
CA ASN A 180 14.74 21.50 -12.83
C ASN A 180 14.47 20.04 -13.27
N GLY A 181 13.35 19.80 -13.96
CA GLY A 181 13.06 18.46 -14.51
C GLY A 181 13.00 17.36 -13.44
N HIS A 182 12.40 17.68 -12.29
CA HIS A 182 12.27 16.84 -11.08
C HIS A 182 13.49 16.73 -10.16
N GLY A 183 14.64 17.35 -10.46
CA GLY A 183 15.79 17.34 -9.54
C GLY A 183 15.54 18.02 -8.19
N ARG A 184 14.49 18.85 -8.09
CA ARG A 184 14.07 19.51 -6.84
C ARG A 184 12.55 19.50 -6.72
N LYS A 185 12.05 19.33 -5.50
CA LYS A 185 10.63 19.40 -5.18
C LYS A 185 10.38 20.25 -3.95
N VAL A 186 9.43 21.18 -4.04
CA VAL A 186 8.83 21.85 -2.88
C VAL A 186 7.42 21.32 -2.73
N GLN A 187 7.05 20.92 -1.51
CA GLN A 187 5.76 20.35 -1.18
C GLN A 187 5.16 21.08 0.02
N ALA A 188 3.86 21.33 -0.03
CA ALA A 188 3.07 21.73 1.11
C ALA A 188 1.86 20.81 1.23
N ASP A 189 1.58 20.34 2.43
CA ASP A 189 0.41 19.50 2.72
C ASP A 189 -0.29 19.91 4.02
N VAL A 190 -1.60 19.72 4.01
CA VAL A 190 -2.47 19.82 5.18
C VAL A 190 -3.20 18.49 5.33
N THR A 191 -3.23 17.96 6.54
CA THR A 191 -3.96 16.72 6.87
C THR A 191 -4.88 16.98 8.04
N ILE A 192 -6.13 16.56 7.91
CA ILE A 192 -7.11 16.50 8.98
C ILE A 192 -7.25 15.03 9.34
N GLN A 193 -7.08 14.72 10.61
CA GLN A 193 -7.21 13.38 11.16
C GLN A 193 -8.31 13.41 12.23
N GLU A 194 -9.22 12.45 12.18
CA GLU A 194 -10.30 12.25 13.13
C GLU A 194 -10.19 10.86 13.75
N VAL A 195 -10.37 10.79 15.07
CA VAL A 195 -10.38 9.55 15.87
C VAL A 195 -11.75 9.44 16.55
N ASP A 196 -12.50 8.40 16.20
CA ASP A 196 -13.85 8.04 16.69
C ASP A 196 -14.81 9.24 16.87
N ASP A 197 -14.85 10.14 15.88
CA ASP A 197 -15.67 11.37 15.87
C ASP A 197 -15.45 12.36 17.05
N ASP A 198 -14.48 12.09 17.94
CA ASP A 198 -14.29 12.83 19.20
C ASP A 198 -13.10 13.79 19.16
N THR A 199 -12.00 13.39 18.51
CA THR A 199 -10.77 14.22 18.45
C THR A 199 -10.34 14.47 17.02
N SER A 200 -10.31 15.74 16.61
CA SER A 200 -9.74 16.18 15.32
C SER A 200 -8.37 16.81 15.51
N ASN A 201 -7.36 16.29 14.81
CA ASN A 201 -6.04 16.90 14.68
C ASN A 201 -5.88 17.53 13.30
N VAL A 202 -5.35 18.77 13.26
CA VAL A 202 -4.96 19.41 12.00
C VAL A 202 -3.44 19.50 11.94
N ILE A 203 -2.85 18.85 10.94
CA ILE A 203 -1.41 18.76 10.74
C ILE A 203 -1.04 19.56 9.50
N PHE A 204 -0.09 20.49 9.65
CA PHE A 204 0.48 21.26 8.55
C PHE A 204 1.93 20.88 8.34
N ARG A 205 2.33 20.65 7.09
CA ARG A 205 3.71 20.33 6.72
C ARG A 205 4.14 21.09 5.48
N VAL A 206 5.38 21.58 5.52
CA VAL A 206 6.09 22.10 4.35
C VAL A 206 7.43 21.38 4.26
N LEU A 207 7.72 20.81 3.10
CA LEU A 207 8.93 20.05 2.84
C LEU A 207 9.62 20.55 1.57
N ALA A 208 10.93 20.76 1.64
CA ALA A 208 11.77 20.96 0.47
C ALA A 208 12.70 19.74 0.32
N THR A 209 12.65 19.08 -0.84
CA THR A 209 13.46 17.91 -1.15
C THR A 209 14.39 18.20 -2.32
N LEU A 210 15.66 17.84 -2.15
CA LEU A 210 16.66 17.80 -3.22
C LEU A 210 16.89 16.34 -3.57
N GLN A 211 16.66 15.96 -4.83
CA GLN A 211 17.09 14.68 -5.36
C GLN A 211 18.43 14.92 -6.06
N VAL A 212 19.49 14.33 -5.51
CA VAL A 212 20.87 14.43 -6.04
C VAL A 212 21.12 13.28 -6.98
#